data_AF-A0A7C3ESL4-F1
#
_entry.id   AF-A0A7C3ESL4-F1
#
_cell.length_a   1.000
_cell.length_b   1.000
_cell.length_c   1.000
_cell.angle_alpha   90.00
_cell.angle_beta   90.00
_cell.angle_gamma   90.00
#
_symmetry.space_group_name_H-M   'P 1'
#
loop_
_entity.id
_entity.type
_entity.pdbx_description
1 polymer ?
#
loop_
_entity_poly.entity_id
_entity_poly.type
_entity_poly.pdbx_seq_one_letter_code
_entity_poly.pdbx_strand_id
1 'polypeptide(L)'
;MSFGTVGDCSVRSRVILWALVIGAGAAVVGGCSGDSGSLRGEVSALKQENQQLKEQVEKLSSELRPLRAKVDELDVGQRRLEGTLANARKDLEARVTDMVQQEVSGRRGERRFMPVAPPPARFEEKPYMGFDGQDIEPDVAKLLNLKTKTGVLVTDVREGSPAAVAGVAKNDVIVGIGEAEIKNFQGLKEALEGKKPNDVLTLTVLRGDEKVAMKITLGARRVRVDE
;
A
#
# COMPACT_ATOMS: atom_id res chain seq x y z
N MET A 1 56.40 -20.02 29.25
CA MET A 1 55.84 -21.00 28.30
C MET A 1 54.68 -21.71 28.96
N SER A 2 53.65 -22.03 28.17
CA SER A 2 52.40 -22.76 28.48
C SER A 2 51.14 -21.88 28.63
N PHE A 3 50.52 -21.63 27.48
CA PHE A 3 49.09 -21.34 27.36
C PHE A 3 48.31 -22.65 27.47
N GLY A 4 47.43 -22.75 28.46
CA GLY A 4 46.42 -23.82 28.54
C GLY A 4 45.12 -23.32 27.92
N THR A 5 44.76 -23.83 26.74
CA THR A 5 43.42 -23.70 26.16
C THR A 5 42.62 -24.96 26.48
N VAL A 6 41.67 -24.86 27.42
CA VAL A 6 40.59 -25.85 27.57
C VAL A 6 39.40 -25.30 26.80
N GLY A 7 39.21 -25.80 25.57
CA GLY A 7 38.08 -25.49 24.71
C GLY A 7 36.97 -26.51 24.91
N ASP A 8 35.81 -25.99 25.31
CA ASP A 8 34.53 -26.67 25.52
C ASP A 8 34.10 -27.55 24.32
N CYS A 9 33.74 -28.81 24.60
CA CYS A 9 33.46 -29.83 23.58
C CYS A 9 31.96 -30.20 23.48
N SER A 10 31.05 -29.25 23.75
CA SER A 10 29.60 -29.52 23.80
C SER A 10 28.79 -29.00 22.59
N VAL A 11 29.39 -28.25 21.66
CA VAL A 11 28.64 -27.59 20.57
C VAL A 11 28.82 -28.28 19.19
N ARG A 12 29.72 -29.25 19.06
CA ARG A 12 30.09 -29.84 17.75
C ARG A 12 29.23 -31.03 17.29
N SER A 13 28.45 -31.68 18.15
CA SER A 13 27.63 -32.85 17.75
C SER A 13 26.37 -32.53 16.95
N ARG A 14 25.77 -31.33 17.11
CA ARG A 14 24.52 -30.99 16.39
C ARG A 14 24.76 -30.55 14.94
N VAL A 15 25.96 -30.05 14.62
CA VAL A 15 26.30 -29.58 13.27
C VAL A 15 26.60 -30.75 12.33
N ILE A 16 27.16 -31.84 12.84
CA ILE A 16 27.51 -33.03 12.05
C ILE A 16 26.24 -33.81 11.63
N LEU A 17 25.21 -33.83 12.48
CA LEU A 17 23.93 -34.47 12.16
C LEU A 17 23.16 -33.73 11.05
N TRP A 18 23.31 -32.40 10.95
CA TRP A 18 22.66 -31.60 9.89
C TRP A 18 23.42 -31.68 8.55
N ALA A 19 24.75 -31.82 8.57
CA ALA A 19 25.57 -31.92 7.36
C ALA A 19 25.36 -33.26 6.60
N LEU A 20 25.05 -34.35 7.31
CA LEU A 20 24.76 -35.67 6.71
C LEU A 20 23.41 -35.74 6.00
N VAL A 21 22.45 -34.89 6.37
CA VAL A 21 21.12 -34.82 5.74
C VAL A 21 21.15 -34.08 4.39
N ILE A 22 22.18 -33.24 4.14
CA ILE A 22 22.26 -32.36 2.95
C ILE A 22 23.28 -32.85 1.91
N GLY A 23 23.98 -33.97 2.15
CA GLY A 23 24.90 -34.52 1.14
C GLY A 23 26.10 -33.61 0.83
N ALA A 24 26.59 -32.86 1.83
CA ALA A 24 27.84 -32.13 1.72
C ALA A 24 28.99 -33.02 2.21
N GLY A 25 29.79 -33.53 1.27
CA GLY A 25 31.01 -34.26 1.57
C GLY A 25 32.06 -33.33 2.19
N ALA A 26 32.17 -33.33 3.51
CA ALA A 26 33.27 -32.71 4.23
C ALA A 26 34.04 -33.80 4.98
N ALA A 27 35.27 -34.06 4.51
CA ALA A 27 36.22 -34.91 5.20
C ALA A 27 36.70 -34.21 6.49
N VAL A 28 36.42 -34.82 7.64
CA VAL A 28 37.08 -34.49 8.91
C VAL A 28 37.97 -35.66 9.31
N VAL A 29 39.27 -35.42 9.15
CA VAL A 29 40.36 -36.18 9.79
C VAL A 29 40.55 -35.57 11.16
N GLY A 30 40.38 -36.38 12.21
CA GLY A 30 40.61 -35.96 13.58
C GLY A 30 40.04 -36.98 14.54
N GLY A 31 40.91 -37.76 15.17
CA GLY A 31 40.57 -38.90 16.01
C GLY A 31 39.63 -38.53 17.16
N CYS A 32 38.41 -39.04 17.07
CA CYS A 32 37.57 -39.36 18.21
C CYS A 32 37.37 -40.87 18.16
N SER A 33 37.90 -41.58 19.15
CA SER A 33 37.52 -42.97 19.46
C SER A 33 36.07 -42.96 19.95
N GLY A 34 35.14 -42.73 19.04
CA GLY A 34 33.70 -42.69 19.28
C GLY A 34 33.06 -43.87 18.57
N ASP A 35 32.30 -44.66 19.32
CA ASP A 35 31.67 -45.90 18.90
C ASP A 35 30.98 -45.79 17.53
N SER A 36 31.63 -46.32 16.48
CA SER A 36 31.05 -46.46 15.14
C SER A 36 29.76 -47.32 15.09
N GLY A 37 29.42 -47.98 16.20
CA GLY A 37 28.15 -48.65 16.41
C GLY A 37 27.00 -47.70 16.77
N SER A 38 27.26 -46.60 17.49
CA SER A 38 26.24 -45.63 17.93
C SER A 38 25.68 -44.83 16.76
N LEU A 39 26.54 -44.32 15.87
CA LEU A 39 26.11 -43.61 14.65
C LEU A 39 25.36 -44.52 13.67
N ARG A 40 25.72 -45.81 13.60
CA ARG A 40 25.03 -46.78 12.74
C ARG A 40 23.61 -47.06 13.25
N GLY A 41 23.44 -47.12 14.57
CA GLY A 41 22.14 -47.23 15.24
C GLY A 41 21.25 -46.02 14.96
N GLU A 42 21.77 -44.81 15.12
CA GLU A 42 21.04 -43.55 14.85
C GLU A 42 20.60 -43.43 13.38
N VAL A 43 21.47 -43.78 12.43
CA VAL A 43 21.12 -43.75 11.00
C VAL A 43 20.04 -44.79 10.67
N SER A 44 20.07 -45.97 11.29
CA SER A 44 19.02 -46.98 11.10
C SER A 44 17.68 -46.55 11.69
N ALA A 45 17.69 -45.87 12.84
CA ALA A 45 16.50 -45.31 13.47
C ALA A 45 15.88 -44.18 12.63
N LEU A 46 16.70 -43.26 12.14
CA LEU A 46 16.26 -42.18 11.24
C LEU A 46 15.72 -42.72 9.91
N LYS A 47 16.29 -43.82 9.39
CA LYS A 47 15.77 -44.46 8.18
C LYS A 47 14.40 -45.10 8.43
N GLN A 48 14.21 -45.69 9.60
CA GLN A 48 12.93 -46.26 10.02
C GLN A 48 11.87 -45.15 10.23
N GLU A 49 12.23 -44.03 10.85
CA GLU A 49 11.35 -42.87 11.02
C GLU A 49 10.94 -42.27 9.66
N ASN A 50 11.89 -42.11 8.74
CA ASN A 50 11.58 -41.66 7.37
C ASN A 50 10.67 -42.64 6.62
N GLN A 51 10.78 -43.94 6.87
CA GLN A 51 9.90 -44.94 6.28
C GLN A 51 8.48 -44.84 6.87
N GLN A 52 8.36 -44.68 8.19
CA GLN A 52 7.08 -44.45 8.87
C GLN A 52 6.40 -43.16 8.42
N LEU A 53 7.17 -42.07 8.26
CA LEU A 53 6.64 -40.80 7.73
C LEU A 53 6.13 -40.96 6.29
N LYS A 54 6.84 -41.72 5.43
CA LYS A 54 6.37 -42.01 4.08
C LYS A 54 5.06 -42.79 4.08
N GLU A 55 4.92 -43.78 4.95
CA GLU A 55 3.67 -44.54 5.11
C GLU A 55 2.52 -43.66 5.62
N GLN A 56 2.80 -42.74 6.55
CA GLN A 56 1.82 -41.76 7.02
C GLN A 56 1.39 -40.80 5.91
N VAL A 57 2.33 -40.32 5.08
CA VAL A 57 2.03 -39.46 3.93
C VAL A 57 1.17 -40.20 2.90
N GLU A 58 1.48 -41.46 2.60
CA GLU A 58 0.66 -42.29 1.69
C GLU A 58 -0.74 -42.55 2.25
N LYS A 59 -0.86 -42.76 3.56
CA LYS A 59 -2.16 -42.91 4.22
C LYS A 59 -2.98 -41.62 4.10
N LEU A 60 -2.42 -40.47 4.46
CA LEU A 60 -3.08 -39.17 4.36
C LEU A 60 -3.41 -38.80 2.90
N SER A 61 -2.53 -39.13 1.94
CA SER A 61 -2.81 -38.93 0.52
C SER A 61 -4.01 -39.76 0.04
N SER A 62 -4.16 -40.98 0.58
CA SER A 62 -5.32 -41.83 0.29
C SER A 62 -6.64 -41.29 0.85
N GLU A 63 -6.59 -40.67 2.03
CA GLU A 63 -7.74 -40.04 2.67
C GLU A 63 -8.15 -38.72 1.99
N LEU A 64 -7.20 -38.00 1.39
CA LEU A 64 -7.45 -36.75 0.66
C LEU A 64 -7.93 -36.95 -0.79
N ARG A 65 -7.73 -38.12 -1.39
CA ARG A 65 -8.23 -38.47 -2.75
C ARG A 65 -9.74 -38.23 -2.94
N PRO A 66 -10.65 -38.70 -2.06
CA PRO A 66 -12.09 -38.46 -2.23
C PRO A 66 -12.48 -36.99 -2.04
N LEU A 67 -11.78 -36.23 -1.19
CA LEU A 67 -12.04 -34.79 -1.06
C LEU A 67 -11.63 -34.04 -2.33
N ARG A 68 -10.50 -34.40 -2.94
CA ARG A 68 -10.06 -33.82 -4.22
C ARG A 68 -11.09 -34.05 -5.33
N ALA A 69 -11.66 -35.25 -5.41
CA ALA A 69 -12.72 -35.55 -6.38
C ALA A 69 -13.98 -34.69 -6.17
N LYS A 70 -14.36 -34.40 -4.91
CA LYS A 70 -15.48 -33.48 -4.61
C LYS A 70 -15.18 -32.04 -5.02
N VAL A 71 -13.94 -31.57 -4.87
CA VAL A 71 -13.52 -30.25 -5.35
C VAL A 71 -13.63 -30.17 -6.86
N ASP A 72 -13.17 -31.20 -7.58
CA ASP A 72 -13.29 -31.27 -9.04
C ASP A 72 -14.77 -31.24 -9.49
N GLU A 73 -15.67 -31.89 -8.75
CA GLU A 73 -17.11 -31.87 -9.02
C GLU A 73 -17.74 -30.47 -8.80
N LEU A 74 -17.33 -29.78 -7.72
CA LEU A 74 -17.76 -28.41 -7.45
C LEU A 74 -17.25 -27.43 -8.50
N ASP A 75 -16.01 -27.59 -8.98
CA ASP A 75 -15.44 -26.77 -10.05
C ASP A 75 -16.20 -26.93 -11.36
N VAL A 76 -16.69 -28.14 -11.66
CA VAL A 76 -17.57 -28.38 -12.81
C VAL A 76 -18.93 -27.73 -12.59
N GLY A 77 -19.49 -27.79 -11.38
CA GLY A 77 -20.73 -27.11 -11.02
C GLY A 77 -20.64 -25.60 -11.18
N GLN A 78 -19.56 -24.99 -10.69
CA GLN A 78 -19.33 -23.56 -10.78
C GLN A 78 -19.20 -23.09 -12.24
N ARG A 79 -18.46 -23.82 -13.08
CA ARG A 79 -18.36 -23.52 -14.51
C ARG A 79 -19.71 -23.57 -15.23
N ARG A 80 -20.60 -24.50 -14.85
CA ARG A 80 -21.96 -24.55 -15.41
C ARG A 80 -22.77 -23.31 -15.03
N LEU A 81 -22.70 -22.88 -13.76
CA LEU A 81 -23.39 -21.68 -13.28
C LEU A 81 -22.86 -20.40 -13.94
N GLU A 82 -21.55 -20.28 -14.11
CA GLU A 82 -20.95 -19.15 -14.82
C GLU A 82 -21.40 -19.11 -16.29
N GLY A 83 -21.50 -20.26 -16.94
CA GLY A 83 -22.03 -20.38 -18.30
C GLY A 83 -23.51 -19.97 -18.42
N THR A 84 -24.37 -20.40 -17.47
CA THR A 84 -25.79 -20.00 -17.48
C THR A 84 -25.95 -18.51 -17.21
N LEU A 85 -25.18 -17.94 -16.29
CA LEU A 85 -25.16 -16.50 -16.01
C LEU A 85 -24.67 -15.67 -17.20
N ALA A 86 -23.62 -16.12 -17.89
CA ALA A 86 -23.12 -15.43 -19.08
C ALA A 86 -24.17 -15.40 -20.21
N ASN A 87 -24.87 -16.51 -20.43
CA ASN A 87 -25.95 -16.58 -21.42
C ASN A 87 -27.15 -15.70 -21.02
N ALA A 88 -27.58 -15.76 -19.76
CA ALA A 88 -28.67 -14.93 -19.26
C ALA A 88 -28.34 -13.43 -19.34
N ARG A 89 -27.09 -13.05 -19.04
CA ARG A 89 -26.61 -11.67 -19.18
C ARG A 89 -26.66 -11.22 -20.64
N LYS A 90 -26.17 -12.04 -21.58
CA LYS A 90 -26.19 -11.71 -23.00
C LYS A 90 -27.60 -11.54 -23.55
N ASP A 91 -28.55 -12.38 -23.10
CA ASP A 91 -29.96 -12.27 -23.45
C ASP A 91 -30.57 -10.98 -22.88
N LEU A 92 -30.27 -10.64 -21.62
CA LEU A 92 -30.73 -9.40 -21.02
C LEU A 92 -30.16 -8.16 -21.73
N GLU A 93 -28.87 -8.17 -22.08
CA GLU A 93 -28.23 -7.09 -22.83
C GLU A 93 -28.86 -6.90 -24.21
N ALA A 94 -29.18 -7.99 -24.92
CA ALA A 94 -29.89 -7.93 -26.19
C ALA A 94 -31.30 -7.33 -26.02
N ARG A 95 -32.05 -7.79 -25.01
CA ARG A 95 -33.41 -7.29 -24.71
C ARG A 95 -33.42 -5.82 -24.31
N VAL A 96 -32.46 -5.36 -23.51
CA VAL A 96 -32.33 -3.95 -23.14
C VAL A 96 -32.00 -3.10 -24.38
N THR A 97 -31.11 -3.59 -25.25
CA THR A 97 -30.76 -2.89 -26.49
C THR A 97 -31.97 -2.75 -27.41
N ASP A 98 -32.75 -3.81 -27.57
CA ASP A 98 -33.98 -3.78 -28.37
C ASP A 98 -35.03 -2.83 -27.76
N MET A 99 -35.18 -2.83 -26.44
CA MET A 99 -36.11 -1.94 -25.73
C MET A 99 -35.72 -0.46 -25.92
N VAL A 100 -34.42 -0.14 -25.80
CA VAL A 100 -33.91 1.21 -26.03
C VAL A 100 -34.13 1.63 -27.49
N GLN A 101 -33.87 0.75 -28.46
CA GLN A 101 -34.12 1.05 -29.87
C GLN A 101 -35.62 1.29 -30.16
N GLN A 102 -36.50 0.51 -29.54
CA GLN A 102 -37.95 0.72 -29.65
C GLN A 102 -38.38 2.06 -29.04
N GLU A 103 -37.89 2.44 -27.86
CA GLU A 103 -38.18 3.76 -27.27
C GLU A 103 -37.68 4.93 -28.14
N VAL A 104 -36.46 4.84 -28.66
CA VAL A 104 -35.87 5.89 -29.52
C VAL A 104 -36.62 6.00 -30.86
N SER A 105 -37.17 4.90 -31.37
CA SER A 105 -38.00 4.92 -32.58
C SER A 105 -39.41 5.45 -32.33
N GLY A 106 -39.99 5.20 -31.14
CA GLY A 106 -41.34 5.63 -30.75
C GLY A 106 -41.48 7.10 -30.34
N ARG A 107 -40.39 7.80 -30.04
CA ARG A 107 -40.39 9.25 -29.73
C ARG A 107 -40.05 10.15 -30.93
N ARG A 108 -40.16 9.64 -32.16
CA ARG A 108 -39.97 10.44 -33.38
C ARG A 108 -41.26 11.14 -33.81
N GLY A 109 -41.93 11.79 -32.85
CA GLY A 109 -42.95 12.80 -33.06
C GLY A 109 -42.47 14.11 -32.46
N GLU A 110 -41.92 14.97 -33.30
CA GLU A 110 -41.70 16.42 -33.10
C GLU A 110 -41.47 16.90 -31.66
N ARG A 111 -40.31 16.58 -31.09
CA ARG A 111 -39.61 17.58 -30.27
C ARG A 111 -38.39 18.02 -31.05
N ARG A 112 -38.46 19.24 -31.61
CA ARG A 112 -37.27 19.96 -32.03
C ARG A 112 -36.38 20.10 -30.80
N PHE A 113 -35.46 19.16 -30.63
CA PHE A 113 -34.29 19.38 -29.80
C PHE A 113 -33.54 20.52 -30.47
N MET A 114 -33.75 21.74 -30.00
CA MET A 114 -32.74 22.77 -30.18
C MET A 114 -31.50 22.25 -29.45
N PRO A 115 -30.35 22.09 -30.11
CA PRO A 115 -29.13 21.78 -29.38
C PRO A 115 -28.91 22.93 -28.41
N VAL A 116 -29.12 22.68 -27.12
CA VAL A 116 -28.65 23.58 -26.07
C VAL A 116 -27.14 23.47 -26.15
N ALA A 117 -26.49 24.50 -26.69
CA ALA A 117 -25.04 24.57 -26.63
C ALA A 117 -24.64 24.43 -25.15
N PRO A 118 -23.69 23.55 -24.80
CA PRO A 118 -23.20 23.49 -23.44
C PRO A 118 -22.79 24.91 -23.04
N PRO A 119 -23.15 25.38 -21.83
CA PRO A 119 -22.72 26.68 -21.37
C PRO A 119 -21.20 26.79 -21.58
N PRO A 120 -20.69 27.97 -22.02
CA PRO A 120 -19.26 28.12 -22.21
C PRO A 120 -18.56 27.77 -20.90
N ALA A 121 -17.60 26.84 -20.98
CA ALA A 121 -16.85 26.39 -19.82
C ALA A 121 -16.32 27.60 -19.05
N ARG A 122 -16.72 27.74 -17.78
CA ARG A 122 -16.29 28.85 -16.95
C ARG A 122 -15.03 28.43 -16.21
N PHE A 123 -13.95 29.16 -16.48
CA PHE A 123 -12.70 28.99 -15.77
C PHE A 123 -12.61 30.09 -14.71
N GLU A 124 -12.47 29.69 -13.45
CA GLU A 124 -12.19 30.59 -12.35
C GLU A 124 -10.72 30.45 -11.95
N GLU A 125 -10.08 31.58 -11.69
CA GLU A 125 -8.71 31.62 -11.16
C GLU A 125 -8.75 31.56 -9.65
N LYS A 126 -8.42 30.39 -9.09
CA LYS A 126 -8.34 30.21 -7.64
C LYS A 126 -6.90 30.43 -7.15
N PRO A 127 -6.72 31.05 -5.97
CA PRO A 127 -5.41 31.16 -5.35
C PRO A 127 -4.85 29.77 -5.05
N TYR A 128 -3.56 29.55 -5.33
CA TYR A 128 -2.88 28.30 -4.98
C TYR A 128 -1.47 28.57 -4.44
N MET A 129 -1.01 27.72 -3.51
CA MET A 129 0.36 27.73 -2.99
C MET A 129 1.24 26.62 -3.60
N GLY A 130 0.65 25.46 -3.92
CA GLY A 130 1.34 24.39 -4.67
C GLY A 130 2.23 23.48 -3.82
N PHE A 131 1.77 23.13 -2.63
CA PHE A 131 2.32 22.05 -1.82
C PHE A 131 1.22 21.04 -1.50
N ASP A 132 1.62 19.83 -1.16
CA ASP A 132 0.77 18.80 -0.60
C ASP A 132 1.06 18.67 0.90
N GLY A 133 0.01 18.44 1.68
CA GLY A 133 0.13 18.39 3.13
C GLY A 133 -0.96 17.58 3.79
N GLN A 134 -0.73 17.25 5.05
CA GLN A 134 -1.64 16.48 5.89
C GLN A 134 -1.84 17.19 7.23
N ASP A 135 -3.00 16.95 7.82
CA ASP A 135 -3.30 17.45 9.15
C ASP A 135 -2.47 16.74 10.20
N ILE A 136 -1.95 17.51 11.14
CA ILE A 136 -1.21 16.95 12.28
C ILE A 136 -2.20 16.57 13.37
N GLU A 137 -2.28 15.28 13.63
CA GLU A 137 -2.94 14.77 14.82
C GLU A 137 -2.02 14.89 16.06
N PRO A 138 -2.59 15.05 17.27
CA PRO A 138 -1.81 15.22 18.50
C PRO A 138 -0.84 14.07 18.77
N ASP A 139 -1.16 12.87 18.32
CA ASP A 139 -0.31 11.70 18.53
C ASP A 139 0.84 11.65 17.52
N VAL A 140 0.62 12.08 16.27
CA VAL A 140 1.69 12.26 15.26
C VAL A 140 2.63 13.38 15.67
N ALA A 141 2.12 14.48 16.23
CA ALA A 141 2.93 15.57 16.76
C ALA A 141 3.93 15.12 17.83
N LYS A 142 3.51 14.24 18.75
CA LYS A 142 4.38 13.67 19.80
C LYS A 142 5.48 12.80 19.21
N LEU A 143 5.15 11.95 18.23
CA LEU A 143 6.12 11.08 17.57
C LEU A 143 7.20 11.88 16.83
N LEU A 144 6.81 13.02 16.25
CA LEU A 144 7.71 13.93 15.53
C LEU A 144 8.39 14.96 16.45
N ASN A 145 8.19 14.89 17.78
CA ASN A 145 8.69 15.85 18.77
C ASN A 145 8.38 17.32 18.41
N LEU A 146 7.23 17.57 17.79
CA LEU A 146 6.85 18.92 17.39
C LEU A 146 6.34 19.72 18.58
N LYS A 147 6.76 20.98 18.68
CA LYS A 147 6.28 21.92 19.71
C LYS A 147 4.80 22.28 19.55
N THR A 148 4.25 22.10 18.34
CA THR A 148 2.83 22.33 18.05
C THR A 148 2.04 21.03 18.03
N LYS A 149 0.80 21.07 18.54
CA LYS A 149 -0.14 19.95 18.50
C LYS A 149 -1.09 20.00 17.30
N THR A 150 -1.08 21.13 16.58
CA THR A 150 -2.00 21.45 15.47
C THR A 150 -1.25 22.16 14.36
N GLY A 151 -1.73 22.02 13.13
CA GLY A 151 -1.13 22.60 11.94
C GLY A 151 -1.20 21.66 10.75
N VAL A 152 -0.65 22.12 9.63
CA VAL A 152 -0.57 21.34 8.39
C VAL A 152 0.88 20.97 8.13
N LEU A 153 1.18 19.67 8.16
CA LEU A 153 2.49 19.14 7.79
C LEU A 153 2.64 19.13 6.28
N VAL A 154 3.69 19.74 5.76
CA VAL A 154 4.02 19.72 4.35
C VAL A 154 4.69 18.39 4.00
N THR A 155 4.01 17.58 3.20
CA THR A 155 4.51 16.26 2.77
C THR A 155 5.32 16.34 1.48
N ASP A 156 4.94 17.24 0.59
CA ASP A 156 5.65 17.49 -0.67
C ASP A 156 5.44 18.92 -1.16
N VAL A 157 6.39 19.43 -1.93
CA VAL A 157 6.32 20.79 -2.50
C VAL A 157 6.54 20.69 -4.01
N ARG A 158 5.58 21.16 -4.80
CA ARG A 158 5.68 21.07 -6.25
C ARG A 158 6.75 22.03 -6.76
N GLU A 159 7.63 21.54 -7.62
CA GLU A 159 8.65 22.37 -8.26
C GLU A 159 8.02 23.50 -9.08
N GLY A 160 8.63 24.68 -9.03
CA GLY A 160 8.11 25.89 -9.69
C GLY A 160 6.81 26.45 -9.08
N SER A 161 6.34 25.90 -7.96
CA SER A 161 5.18 26.44 -7.24
C SER A 161 5.52 27.70 -6.42
N PRO A 162 4.52 28.52 -6.08
CA PRO A 162 4.66 29.61 -5.12
C PRO A 162 5.32 29.22 -3.79
N ALA A 163 4.98 28.03 -3.27
CA ALA A 163 5.55 27.52 -2.02
C ALA A 163 7.05 27.21 -2.18
N ALA A 164 7.45 26.61 -3.30
CA ALA A 164 8.87 26.37 -3.60
C ALA A 164 9.65 27.67 -3.72
N VAL A 165 9.09 28.68 -4.41
CA VAL A 165 9.72 30.01 -4.56
C VAL A 165 9.85 30.73 -3.22
N ALA A 166 8.88 30.56 -2.32
CA ALA A 166 8.93 31.13 -0.97
C ALA A 166 9.93 30.41 -0.03
N GLY A 167 10.47 29.26 -0.44
CA GLY A 167 11.41 28.47 0.36
C GLY A 167 10.74 27.53 1.37
N VAL A 168 9.45 27.19 1.15
CA VAL A 168 8.77 26.11 1.89
C VAL A 168 9.42 24.79 1.52
N ALA A 169 9.73 23.99 2.53
CA ALA A 169 10.35 22.69 2.37
C ALA A 169 9.45 21.58 2.90
N LYS A 170 9.73 20.36 2.46
CA LYS A 170 9.16 19.15 3.04
C LYS A 170 9.49 19.08 4.54
N ASN A 171 8.55 18.56 5.32
CA ASN A 171 8.58 18.49 6.79
C ASN A 171 8.41 19.84 7.52
N ASP A 172 8.16 20.93 6.81
CA ASP A 172 7.71 22.16 7.46
C ASP A 172 6.28 22.00 7.97
N VAL A 173 5.97 22.62 9.10
CA VAL A 173 4.61 22.63 9.65
C VAL A 173 4.05 24.04 9.58
N ILE A 174 2.99 24.22 8.80
CA ILE A 174 2.31 25.50 8.66
C ILE A 174 1.42 25.71 9.87
N VAL A 175 1.66 26.79 10.60
CA VAL A 175 0.93 27.17 11.82
C VAL A 175 0.19 28.49 11.69
N GLY A 176 0.48 29.27 10.65
CA GLY A 176 -0.21 30.54 10.44
C GLY A 176 -0.05 31.08 9.02
N ILE A 177 -1.05 31.84 8.59
CA ILE A 177 -1.04 32.58 7.32
C ILE A 177 -1.61 33.99 7.53
N GLY A 178 -0.81 35.00 7.24
CA GLY A 178 -1.12 36.38 7.59
C GLY A 178 -1.33 36.52 9.11
N GLU A 179 -2.55 36.91 9.48
CA GLU A 179 -2.98 37.07 10.87
C GLU A 179 -3.78 35.86 11.40
N ALA A 180 -4.09 34.88 10.53
CA ALA A 180 -4.89 33.71 10.89
C ALA A 180 -4.01 32.56 11.39
N GLU A 181 -4.40 31.97 12.52
CA GLU A 181 -3.80 30.73 13.05
C GLU A 181 -4.38 29.51 12.31
N ILE A 182 -3.50 28.64 11.81
CA ILE A 182 -3.89 27.46 11.04
C ILE A 182 -3.75 26.22 11.92
N LYS A 183 -4.88 25.56 12.20
CA LYS A 183 -4.94 24.33 13.01
C LYS A 183 -5.04 23.07 12.17
N ASN A 184 -5.61 23.17 10.98
CA ASN A 184 -5.87 22.08 10.04
C ASN A 184 -5.97 22.60 8.60
N PHE A 185 -6.09 21.69 7.65
CA PHE A 185 -6.13 21.94 6.22
C PHE A 185 -7.39 22.71 5.82
N GLN A 186 -8.47 22.48 6.56
CA GLN A 186 -9.72 23.21 6.38
C GLN A 186 -9.55 24.70 6.71
N GLY A 187 -8.97 25.03 7.86
CA GLY A 187 -8.67 26.41 8.24
C GLY A 187 -7.68 27.08 7.28
N LEU A 188 -6.74 26.31 6.71
CA LEU A 188 -5.86 26.83 5.66
C LEU A 188 -6.64 27.19 4.39
N LYS A 189 -7.56 26.34 3.95
CA LYS A 189 -8.43 26.61 2.79
C LYS A 189 -9.30 27.84 3.04
N GLU A 190 -9.94 27.94 4.19
CA GLU A 190 -10.77 29.07 4.57
C GLU A 190 -9.96 30.37 4.62
N ALA A 191 -8.72 30.34 5.12
CA ALA A 191 -7.84 31.50 5.12
C ALA A 191 -7.38 31.94 3.71
N LEU A 192 -7.40 31.01 2.74
CA LEU A 192 -7.18 31.29 1.33
C LEU A 192 -8.45 31.76 0.61
N GLU A 193 -9.63 31.36 1.08
CA GLU A 193 -10.91 31.81 0.56
C GLU A 193 -11.05 33.33 0.74
N GLY A 194 -11.25 34.04 -0.36
CA GLY A 194 -11.28 35.51 -0.38
C GLY A 194 -9.94 36.20 -0.66
N LYS A 195 -8.84 35.44 -0.80
CA LYS A 195 -7.56 35.97 -1.31
C LYS A 195 -7.54 35.92 -2.84
N LYS A 196 -6.85 36.87 -3.45
CA LYS A 196 -6.67 36.91 -4.91
C LYS A 196 -5.38 36.21 -5.31
N PRO A 197 -5.34 35.60 -6.51
CA PRO A 197 -4.07 35.23 -7.10
C PRO A 197 -3.14 36.45 -7.19
N ASN A 198 -1.84 36.21 -6.98
CA ASN A 198 -0.77 37.21 -6.88
C ASN A 198 -0.75 38.05 -5.60
N ASP A 199 -1.65 37.80 -4.64
CA ASP A 199 -1.53 38.43 -3.31
C ASP A 199 -0.29 37.91 -2.57
N VAL A 200 0.38 38.82 -1.85
CA VAL A 200 1.52 38.49 -0.99
C VAL A 200 1.05 38.33 0.44
N LEU A 201 1.31 37.17 1.02
CA LEU A 201 0.95 36.82 2.40
C LEU A 201 2.20 36.44 3.20
N THR A 202 2.16 36.65 4.51
CA THR A 202 3.20 36.15 5.41
C THR A 202 2.81 34.75 5.88
N LEU A 203 3.56 33.73 5.50
CA LEU A 203 3.39 32.36 5.97
C LEU A 203 4.29 32.15 7.19
N THR A 204 3.71 31.63 8.28
CA THR A 204 4.46 31.22 9.47
C THR A 204 4.56 29.70 9.50
N VAL A 205 5.78 29.19 9.37
CA VAL A 205 6.08 27.77 9.41
C VAL A 205 6.95 27.43 10.61
N LEU A 206 6.83 26.20 11.09
CA LEU A 206 7.74 25.59 12.04
C LEU A 206 8.69 24.67 11.28
N ARG A 207 9.98 24.95 11.35
CA ARG A 207 11.05 24.12 10.79
C ARG A 207 11.84 23.52 11.94
N GLY A 208 11.57 22.25 12.25
CA GLY A 208 11.99 21.67 13.53
C GLY A 208 11.33 22.41 14.68
N ASP A 209 12.13 23.07 15.52
CA ASP A 209 11.66 23.82 16.70
C ASP A 209 11.56 25.33 16.50
N GLU A 210 12.01 25.84 15.35
CA GLU A 210 12.07 27.27 15.06
C GLU A 210 10.86 27.74 14.25
N LYS A 211 10.28 28.87 14.67
CA LYS A 211 9.25 29.57 13.89
C LYS A 211 9.92 30.48 12.87
N VAL A 212 9.68 30.19 11.59
CA VAL A 212 10.16 30.98 10.46
C VAL A 212 8.98 31.66 9.79
N ALA A 213 9.03 32.99 9.70
CA ALA A 213 8.07 33.76 8.92
C ALA A 213 8.67 34.05 7.54
N MET A 214 7.96 33.68 6.48
CA MET A 214 8.36 33.90 5.09
C MET A 214 7.24 34.57 4.30
N LYS A 215 7.58 35.34 3.28
CA LYS A 215 6.59 35.94 2.38
C LYS A 215 6.35 35.00 1.21
N ILE A 216 5.09 34.69 0.94
CA ILE A 216 4.65 33.88 -0.20
C ILE A 216 3.73 34.70 -1.10
N THR A 217 3.97 34.65 -2.40
CA THR A 217 3.11 35.26 -3.42
C THR A 217 2.21 34.18 -3.99
N LEU A 218 0.89 34.26 -3.79
CA LEU A 218 -0.05 33.24 -4.26
C LEU A 218 -0.06 33.14 -5.79
N GLY A 219 -0.14 31.91 -6.32
CA GLY A 219 -0.29 31.69 -7.75
C GLY A 219 -1.76 31.66 -8.19
N ALA A 220 -2.00 31.75 -9.50
CA ALA A 220 -3.31 31.55 -10.12
C ALA A 220 -3.45 30.14 -10.70
N ARG A 221 -4.45 29.37 -10.23
CA ARG A 221 -4.80 28.07 -10.83
C ARG A 221 -6.16 28.19 -11.51
N ARG A 222 -6.21 27.96 -12.81
CA ARG A 222 -7.46 27.86 -13.56
C ARG A 222 -8.17 26.55 -13.22
N VAL A 223 -9.37 26.66 -12.67
CA VAL A 223 -10.25 25.55 -12.32
C VAL A 223 -11.55 25.70 -13.12
N ARG A 224 -12.05 24.59 -13.70
CA ARG A 224 -13.38 24.56 -14.33
C ARG A 224 -14.44 24.51 -13.23
N VAL A 225 -15.46 25.35 -13.34
CA VAL A 225 -16.52 25.53 -12.31
C VAL A 225 -17.78 24.71 -12.66
N ASP A 226 -17.65 23.71 -13.53
CA ASP A 226 -18.78 23.04 -14.16
C ASP A 226 -19.18 21.72 -13.46
N GLU A 227 -18.71 21.45 -12.23
CA GLU A 227 -18.90 20.17 -11.50
C GLU A 227 -19.59 20.34 -10.15
#